data_AF-A0A7S2KZ95-F1
#
_entry.id   AF-A0A7S2KZ95-F1
#
_cell.length_a   1.000
_cell.length_b   1.000
_cell.length_c   1.000
_cell.angle_alpha   90.00
_cell.angle_beta   90.00
_cell.angle_gamma   90.00
#
_symmetry.space_group_name_H-M   'P 1'
#
loop_
_entity.id
_entity.type
_entity.pdbx_description
1 polymer ?
#
loop_
_entity_poly.entity_id
_entity_poly.type
_entity_poly.pdbx_seq_one_letter_code
_entity_poly.pdbx_strand_id
1 'polypeptide(L)'
;EIEEQGVDQEVERCAICMENRDACPGGFVKKWCKHPSFKACRACLHKVMASKFECPMCRRSLDEFTAQEWKDAGNKDGEETRKFEKGLYIGEVRKGQRHGFGKFIFQGGQSVYEGTWRKGKAHGFGKNSFVDERGYQEYEGMVKDGLTDGVGKYIWPIGAKYEGKFRKGGPHGVGKFTFADGTAQEGTYRYTEALSVPGGKYKGMLKDGQPHGHGRLTRDDGTEYYGEFKDGQPLVARAP
;
A
#
# COMPACT_ATOMS: atom_id res chain seq x y z
N GLU A 1 41.59 -27.05 -8.37
CA GLU A 1 40.32 -27.27 -9.08
C GLU A 1 39.26 -26.43 -8.42
N ILE A 2 38.64 -25.53 -9.18
CA ILE A 2 37.47 -24.75 -8.79
C ILE A 2 36.26 -25.51 -9.37
N GLU A 3 35.15 -25.50 -8.62
CA GLU A 3 33.73 -25.37 -9.04
C GLU A 3 32.76 -26.35 -8.36
N GLU A 4 32.03 -25.76 -7.41
CA GLU A 4 30.58 -25.82 -7.13
C GLU A 4 29.75 -26.95 -7.77
N GLN A 5 29.15 -27.81 -6.93
CA GLN A 5 27.85 -28.45 -7.20
C GLN A 5 27.07 -28.78 -5.92
N GLY A 6 25.78 -28.40 -5.86
CA GLY A 6 24.73 -29.23 -5.24
C GLY A 6 24.03 -28.71 -3.97
N VAL A 7 23.13 -27.73 -4.11
CA VAL A 7 22.06 -27.43 -3.15
C VAL A 7 20.73 -27.89 -3.76
N ASP A 8 20.23 -29.10 -3.45
CA ASP A 8 18.83 -29.44 -3.76
C ASP A 8 18.29 -30.74 -3.10
N GLN A 9 18.28 -30.85 -1.76
CA GLN A 9 17.57 -31.95 -1.07
C GLN A 9 16.69 -31.54 0.13
N GLU A 10 16.64 -30.27 0.55
CA GLU A 10 15.87 -29.88 1.75
C GLU A 10 14.43 -29.35 1.49
N VAL A 11 13.95 -29.32 0.24
CA VAL A 11 12.57 -28.90 -0.12
C VAL A 11 11.52 -30.00 0.14
N GLU A 12 11.93 -31.18 0.61
CA GLU A 12 11.06 -32.33 0.93
C GLU A 12 10.12 -32.14 2.14
N ARG A 13 10.16 -31.01 2.86
CA ARG A 13 9.37 -30.79 4.08
C ARG A 13 8.00 -30.13 3.92
N CYS A 14 7.45 -30.04 2.71
CA CYS A 14 6.05 -29.60 2.50
C CYS A 14 5.01 -30.74 2.66
N ALA A 15 5.40 -31.86 3.28
CA ALA A 15 4.70 -33.15 3.19
C ALA A 15 3.59 -33.43 4.22
N ILE A 16 3.41 -32.68 5.31
CA ILE A 16 2.63 -33.22 6.47
C ILE A 16 1.35 -32.45 6.87
N CYS A 17 1.06 -31.24 6.40
CA CYS A 17 -0.26 -30.60 6.60
C CYS A 17 -1.30 -31.01 5.54
N MET A 18 -1.25 -32.30 5.21
CA MET A 18 -2.21 -33.07 4.44
C MET A 18 -3.39 -33.62 5.29
N GLU A 19 -3.62 -33.20 6.54
CA GLU A 19 -4.47 -33.99 7.45
C GLU A 19 -5.94 -33.59 7.64
N ASN A 20 -6.46 -32.51 7.05
CA ASN A 20 -7.92 -32.29 7.06
C ASN A 20 -8.45 -31.71 5.75
N ARG A 21 -9.07 -32.58 4.95
CA ARG A 21 -9.38 -32.38 3.53
C ARG A 21 -10.85 -32.13 3.20
N ASP A 22 -11.70 -31.83 4.18
CA ASP A 22 -13.15 -31.65 3.97
C ASP A 22 -13.71 -30.26 4.29
N ALA A 23 -12.90 -29.19 4.30
CA ALA A 23 -13.38 -27.83 4.58
C ALA A 23 -12.90 -26.73 3.60
N CYS A 24 -12.44 -27.07 2.39
CA CYS A 24 -12.00 -26.06 1.41
C CYS A 24 -12.96 -26.01 0.21
N PRO A 25 -13.91 -25.06 0.16
CA PRO A 25 -14.82 -24.94 -0.96
C PRO A 25 -14.09 -24.28 -2.14
N GLY A 26 -13.84 -25.09 -3.19
CA GLY A 26 -13.67 -24.60 -4.55
C GLY A 26 -12.25 -24.63 -5.15
N GLY A 27 -11.74 -25.83 -5.44
CA GLY A 27 -11.00 -26.07 -6.69
C GLY A 27 -9.48 -25.83 -6.72
N PHE A 28 -8.81 -25.69 -5.58
CA PHE A 28 -7.35 -25.66 -5.54
C PHE A 28 -6.74 -27.07 -5.59
N VAL A 29 -5.95 -27.31 -6.65
CA VAL A 29 -4.91 -28.36 -6.77
C VAL A 29 -5.40 -29.79 -6.86
N LYS A 30 -5.45 -30.35 -8.08
CA LYS A 30 -4.99 -31.74 -8.37
C LYS A 30 -5.15 -32.10 -9.84
N LYS A 31 -4.20 -31.67 -10.65
CA LYS A 31 -3.52 -32.51 -11.65
C LYS A 31 -2.23 -31.79 -12.02
N TRP A 32 -1.23 -31.96 -11.16
CA TRP A 32 0.18 -32.13 -11.51
C TRP A 32 0.63 -31.45 -12.82
N CYS A 33 1.40 -30.36 -12.78
CA CYS A 33 2.84 -30.50 -12.51
C CYS A 33 3.39 -31.83 -13.05
N LYS A 34 3.50 -31.96 -14.39
CA LYS A 34 4.38 -32.93 -15.05
C LYS A 34 5.40 -32.15 -15.89
N HIS A 35 6.48 -31.82 -15.19
CA HIS A 35 7.84 -31.34 -15.52
C HIS A 35 8.42 -31.89 -16.86
N PRO A 36 9.53 -31.38 -17.49
CA PRO A 36 10.75 -30.88 -16.83
C PRO A 36 11.60 -29.82 -17.58
N SER A 37 11.52 -28.57 -17.14
CA SER A 37 12.49 -27.45 -17.31
C SER A 37 11.70 -26.14 -17.21
N PHE A 38 11.10 -25.97 -16.03
CA PHE A 38 10.72 -24.72 -15.39
C PHE A 38 10.20 -23.56 -16.25
N LYS A 39 8.89 -23.57 -16.49
CA LYS A 39 8.06 -22.35 -16.66
C LYS A 39 7.92 -21.61 -15.32
N ALA A 40 9.03 -21.11 -14.80
CA ALA A 40 9.05 -20.24 -13.64
C ALA A 40 8.60 -18.83 -14.06
N CYS A 41 7.31 -18.51 -13.89
CA CYS A 41 6.92 -17.09 -13.88
C CYS A 41 5.59 -16.80 -13.17
N ARG A 42 4.66 -17.76 -13.08
CA ARG A 42 3.29 -17.41 -12.67
C ARG A 42 3.04 -17.38 -11.15
N ALA A 43 3.56 -18.37 -10.43
CA ALA A 43 3.42 -18.43 -8.96
C ALA A 43 4.42 -17.49 -8.24
N CYS A 44 5.55 -17.19 -8.87
CA CYS A 44 6.53 -16.25 -8.34
C CYS A 44 6.01 -14.82 -8.40
N LEU A 45 5.32 -14.41 -9.47
CA LEU A 45 4.72 -13.06 -9.57
C LEU A 45 3.71 -12.79 -8.45
N HIS A 46 2.86 -13.76 -8.11
CA HIS A 46 1.93 -13.66 -6.98
C HIS A 46 2.66 -13.58 -5.62
N LYS A 47 3.79 -14.29 -5.45
CA LYS A 47 4.60 -14.21 -4.22
C LYS A 47 5.36 -12.88 -4.11
N VAL A 48 5.91 -12.37 -5.22
CA VAL A 48 6.52 -11.03 -5.32
C VAL A 48 5.51 -9.92 -4.99
N MET A 49 4.25 -10.10 -5.39
CA MET A 49 3.17 -9.16 -5.09
C MET A 49 2.74 -9.17 -3.61
N ALA A 50 2.97 -10.27 -2.88
CA ALA A 50 2.59 -10.43 -1.48
C ALA A 50 3.68 -9.99 -0.49
N SER A 51 4.94 -10.03 -0.91
CA SER A 51 6.09 -9.63 -0.11
C SER A 51 7.04 -8.87 -1.03
N LYS A 52 7.13 -7.54 -0.86
CA LYS A 52 8.28 -6.75 -1.33
C LYS A 52 9.56 -7.58 -1.15
N PHE A 53 10.53 -7.50 -2.07
CA PHE A 53 11.87 -8.14 -2.04
C PHE A 53 12.14 -9.21 -3.12
N GLU A 54 11.92 -8.88 -4.39
CA GLU A 54 12.47 -9.65 -5.53
C GLU A 54 11.81 -11.01 -5.81
N CYS A 55 11.80 -11.40 -7.08
CA CYS A 55 11.39 -12.74 -7.48
C CYS A 55 12.40 -13.77 -6.96
N PRO A 56 12.02 -14.74 -6.12
CA PRO A 56 12.97 -15.71 -5.58
C PRO A 56 13.61 -16.62 -6.66
N MET A 57 13.11 -16.57 -7.90
CA MET A 57 13.65 -17.33 -9.04
C MET A 57 14.52 -16.49 -9.98
N CYS A 58 14.21 -15.21 -10.20
CA CYS A 58 14.97 -14.37 -11.13
C CYS A 58 15.66 -13.17 -10.48
N ARG A 59 15.50 -12.99 -9.16
CA ARG A 59 15.97 -11.86 -8.33
C ARG A 59 15.57 -10.47 -8.84
N ARG A 60 14.69 -10.41 -9.85
CA ARG A 60 14.22 -9.15 -10.38
C ARG A 60 13.23 -8.49 -9.44
N SER A 61 13.37 -7.19 -9.25
CA SER A 61 12.41 -6.36 -8.53
C SER A 61 11.21 -6.02 -9.42
N LEU A 62 10.11 -5.55 -8.83
CA LEU A 62 8.86 -5.26 -9.55
C LEU A 62 9.03 -4.19 -10.65
N ASP A 63 9.97 -3.28 -10.47
CA ASP A 63 10.30 -2.17 -11.36
C ASP A 63 11.14 -2.58 -12.58
N GLU A 64 11.73 -3.77 -12.58
CA GLU A 64 12.55 -4.27 -13.70
C GLU A 64 11.73 -4.97 -14.79
N PHE A 65 10.43 -5.22 -14.57
CA PHE A 65 9.56 -5.87 -15.56
C PHE A 65 9.12 -4.91 -16.67
N THR A 66 9.34 -5.32 -17.92
CA THR A 66 8.95 -4.56 -19.11
C THR A 66 7.43 -4.55 -19.29
N ALA A 67 6.92 -3.53 -19.98
CA ALA A 67 5.49 -3.45 -20.31
C ALA A 67 4.99 -4.63 -21.17
N GLN A 68 5.86 -5.36 -21.86
CA GLN A 68 5.49 -6.55 -22.62
C GLN A 68 5.34 -7.77 -21.72
N GLU A 69 6.25 -7.97 -20.76
CA GLU A 69 6.17 -9.05 -19.77
C GLU A 69 4.90 -8.92 -18.90
N TRP A 70 4.46 -7.69 -18.61
CA TRP A 70 3.17 -7.43 -17.93
C TRP A 70 1.93 -7.74 -18.78
N LYS A 71 2.02 -7.63 -20.11
CA LYS A 71 0.93 -8.02 -21.02
C LYS A 71 0.80 -9.53 -21.10
N ASP A 72 1.92 -10.23 -21.14
CA ASP A 72 1.94 -11.68 -21.32
C ASP A 72 1.50 -12.43 -20.03
N ALA A 73 1.63 -11.80 -18.86
CA ALA A 73 1.13 -12.30 -17.58
C ALA A 73 -0.41 -12.21 -17.44
N GLY A 74 -1.04 -11.26 -18.14
CA GLY A 74 -2.48 -11.03 -18.14
C GLY A 74 -3.19 -11.86 -19.20
N ASN A 75 -3.69 -13.03 -18.81
CA ASN A 75 -4.80 -13.67 -19.51
C ASN A 75 -5.48 -14.69 -18.59
N LYS A 76 -6.48 -14.17 -17.87
CA LYS A 76 -7.77 -14.82 -17.60
C LYS A 76 -8.85 -13.80 -17.89
N ASP A 77 -10.02 -14.26 -18.30
CA ASP A 77 -11.14 -13.45 -18.80
C ASP A 77 -11.37 -12.17 -17.97
N GLY A 78 -11.11 -11.00 -18.57
CA GLY A 78 -11.46 -9.69 -18.01
C GLY A 78 -10.33 -8.86 -17.40
N GLU A 79 -9.14 -9.42 -17.13
CA GLU A 79 -7.98 -8.63 -16.65
C GLU A 79 -7.15 -8.08 -17.83
N GLU A 80 -7.05 -6.75 -17.91
CA GLU A 80 -6.28 -6.04 -18.94
C GLU A 80 -5.12 -5.24 -18.32
N THR A 81 -3.96 -5.28 -18.97
CA THR A 81 -2.86 -4.34 -18.71
C THR A 81 -3.01 -3.13 -19.65
N ARG A 82 -3.26 -1.94 -19.09
CA ARG A 82 -3.53 -0.71 -19.87
C ARG A 82 -2.71 0.47 -19.40
N LYS A 83 -2.00 1.11 -20.34
CA LYS A 83 -1.27 2.35 -20.10
C LYS A 83 -2.25 3.53 -20.07
N PHE A 84 -2.14 4.35 -19.04
CA PHE A 84 -2.81 5.62 -18.88
C PHE A 84 -1.77 6.74 -18.78
N GLU A 85 -2.20 7.98 -18.97
CA GLU A 85 -1.33 9.16 -18.85
C GLU A 85 -0.56 9.18 -17.51
N LYS A 86 -1.24 8.83 -16.40
CA LYS A 86 -0.70 8.91 -15.04
C LYS A 86 -0.03 7.64 -14.52
N GLY A 87 0.04 6.57 -15.32
CA GLY A 87 0.55 5.28 -14.85
C GLY A 87 0.06 4.05 -15.62
N LEU A 88 0.38 2.88 -15.08
CA LEU A 88 0.00 1.57 -15.61
C LEU A 88 -1.13 0.97 -14.77
N TYR A 89 -2.19 0.51 -15.42
CA TYR A 89 -3.27 -0.23 -14.78
C TYR A 89 -3.19 -1.71 -15.14
N ILE A 90 -3.45 -2.57 -14.16
CA ILE A 90 -3.57 -4.02 -14.32
C ILE A 90 -4.83 -4.43 -13.57
N GLY A 91 -5.85 -4.90 -14.28
CA GLY A 91 -7.09 -5.36 -13.65
C GLY A 91 -8.29 -5.27 -14.58
N GLU A 92 -9.49 -5.26 -14.00
CA GLU A 92 -10.71 -5.33 -14.79
C GLU A 92 -11.01 -4.02 -15.53
N VAL A 93 -11.50 -4.13 -16.77
CA VAL A 93 -11.92 -3.00 -17.60
C VAL A 93 -13.34 -3.20 -18.09
N ARG A 94 -14.17 -2.14 -17.99
CA ARG A 94 -15.54 -2.15 -18.49
C ARG A 94 -15.79 -0.90 -19.32
N LYS A 95 -16.23 -1.08 -20.58
CA LYS A 95 -16.45 0.01 -21.54
C LYS A 95 -15.25 0.97 -21.64
N GLY A 96 -14.04 0.38 -21.71
CA GLY A 96 -12.79 1.13 -21.84
C GLY A 96 -12.33 1.88 -20.57
N GLN A 97 -12.98 1.68 -19.42
CA GLN A 97 -12.64 2.32 -18.15
C GLN A 97 -12.25 1.29 -17.10
N ARG A 98 -11.32 1.66 -16.21
CA ARG A 98 -10.98 0.87 -15.01
C ARG A 98 -12.26 0.55 -14.22
N HIS A 99 -12.46 -0.71 -13.90
CA HIS A 99 -13.62 -1.21 -13.17
C HIS A 99 -13.21 -2.41 -12.31
N GLY A 100 -14.07 -2.89 -11.42
CA GLY A 100 -13.81 -4.13 -10.66
C GLY A 100 -12.56 -3.99 -9.78
N PHE A 101 -11.82 -5.07 -9.58
CA PHE A 101 -10.55 -5.02 -8.86
C PHE A 101 -9.39 -4.70 -9.81
N GLY A 102 -8.41 -3.93 -9.32
CA GLY A 102 -7.21 -3.66 -10.09
C GLY A 102 -6.14 -2.88 -9.35
N LYS A 103 -4.94 -2.95 -9.91
CA LYS A 103 -3.73 -2.26 -9.44
C LYS A 103 -3.38 -1.13 -10.40
N PHE A 104 -3.03 0.04 -9.85
CA PHE A 104 -2.55 1.18 -10.59
C PHE A 104 -1.20 1.62 -10.05
N ILE A 105 -0.17 1.45 -10.88
CA ILE A 105 1.19 1.87 -10.60
C ILE A 105 1.33 3.27 -11.21
N PHE A 106 1.50 4.27 -10.36
CA PHE A 106 1.66 5.65 -10.81
C PHE A 106 3.01 5.84 -11.50
N GLN A 107 3.12 6.88 -12.31
CA GLN A 107 4.38 7.24 -12.95
C GLN A 107 5.52 7.35 -11.92
N GLY A 108 6.65 6.75 -12.24
CA GLY A 108 7.82 6.66 -11.34
C GLY A 108 7.79 5.47 -10.36
N GLY A 109 6.71 4.70 -10.29
CA GLY A 109 6.65 3.45 -9.50
C GLY A 109 6.62 3.63 -7.99
N GLN A 110 6.88 4.84 -7.49
CA GLN A 110 6.93 5.19 -6.07
C GLN A 110 5.55 5.22 -5.40
N SER A 111 4.46 5.23 -6.17
CA SER A 111 3.09 5.16 -5.64
C SER A 111 2.31 4.05 -6.34
N VAL A 112 1.55 3.28 -5.57
CA VAL A 112 0.74 2.15 -6.04
C VAL A 112 -0.60 2.17 -5.33
N TYR A 113 -1.69 2.13 -6.11
CA TYR A 113 -3.02 1.82 -5.60
C TYR A 113 -3.41 0.41 -5.97
N GLU A 114 -4.00 -0.33 -5.04
CA GLU A 114 -4.59 -1.64 -5.26
C GLU A 114 -5.96 -1.69 -4.60
N GLY A 115 -7.00 -1.99 -5.35
CA GLY A 115 -8.35 -2.01 -4.79
C GLY A 115 -9.43 -1.97 -5.84
N THR A 116 -10.63 -1.59 -5.41
CA THR A 116 -11.80 -1.56 -6.30
C THR A 116 -11.92 -0.26 -7.08
N TRP A 117 -12.43 -0.37 -8.29
CA TRP A 117 -12.58 0.68 -9.28
C TRP A 117 -14.01 0.72 -9.80
N ARG A 118 -14.51 1.93 -10.05
CA ARG A 118 -15.82 2.16 -10.65
C ARG A 118 -15.76 3.35 -11.59
N LYS A 119 -16.10 3.12 -12.86
CA LYS A 119 -16.13 4.15 -13.91
C LYS A 119 -14.82 4.97 -13.94
N GLY A 120 -13.69 4.27 -13.96
CA GLY A 120 -12.38 4.88 -14.06
C GLY A 120 -11.83 5.49 -12.77
N LYS A 121 -12.55 5.45 -11.64
CA LYS A 121 -12.11 6.00 -10.35
C LYS A 121 -11.97 4.92 -9.29
N ALA A 122 -10.99 5.08 -8.39
CA ALA A 122 -10.90 4.26 -7.19
C ALA A 122 -12.17 4.46 -6.34
N HIS A 123 -12.83 3.35 -5.98
CA HIS A 123 -14.13 3.38 -5.32
C HIS A 123 -14.41 2.04 -4.62
N GLY A 124 -14.72 2.05 -3.33
CA GLY A 124 -14.85 0.87 -2.48
C GLY A 124 -13.62 0.69 -1.60
N PHE A 125 -13.20 -0.54 -1.32
CA PHE A 125 -12.02 -0.80 -0.50
C PHE A 125 -10.74 -0.75 -1.34
N GLY A 126 -9.68 -0.16 -0.79
CA GLY A 126 -8.38 -0.13 -1.45
C GLY A 126 -7.24 0.23 -0.53
N LYS A 127 -6.04 -0.06 -1.01
CA LYS A 127 -4.76 0.20 -0.38
C LYS A 127 -3.95 1.11 -1.30
N ASN A 128 -3.46 2.22 -0.76
CA ASN A 128 -2.59 3.15 -1.46
C ASN A 128 -1.27 3.20 -0.71
N SER A 129 -0.18 2.80 -1.37
CA SER A 129 1.16 2.87 -0.82
C SER A 129 2.00 3.86 -1.62
N PHE A 130 2.80 4.66 -0.93
CA PHE A 130 3.74 5.55 -1.60
C PHE A 130 5.03 5.73 -0.79
N VAL A 131 6.11 6.05 -1.48
CA VAL A 131 7.43 6.33 -0.91
C VAL A 131 7.85 7.71 -1.34
N ASP A 132 8.17 8.57 -0.38
CA ASP A 132 8.84 9.85 -0.60
C ASP A 132 10.19 9.88 0.15
N GLU A 133 10.85 11.04 0.16
CA GLU A 133 12.11 11.26 0.87
C GLU A 133 12.05 10.98 2.38
N ARG A 134 10.85 10.97 2.98
CA ARG A 134 10.62 10.71 4.40
C ARG A 134 10.38 9.22 4.67
N GLY A 135 10.08 8.44 3.63
CA GLY A 135 9.97 6.99 3.70
C GLY A 135 8.60 6.47 3.26
N TYR A 136 8.33 5.22 3.65
CA TYR A 136 7.12 4.50 3.25
C TYR A 136 5.88 5.01 3.99
N GLN A 137 4.80 5.19 3.23
CA GLN A 137 3.48 5.56 3.72
C GLN A 137 2.43 4.65 3.11
N GLU A 138 1.38 4.39 3.88
CA GLU A 138 0.32 3.49 3.43
C GLU A 138 -1.04 3.93 3.98
N TYR A 139 -2.03 3.95 3.11
CA TYR A 139 -3.44 3.95 3.46
C TYR A 139 -4.06 2.60 3.11
N GLU A 140 -4.94 2.09 3.95
CA GLU A 140 -5.80 0.96 3.68
C GLU A 140 -7.21 1.27 4.21
N GLY A 141 -8.23 1.19 3.35
CA GLY A 141 -9.60 1.43 3.77
C GLY A 141 -10.54 1.83 2.65
N MET A 142 -11.62 2.50 3.03
CA MET A 142 -12.66 2.92 2.10
C MET A 142 -12.24 4.14 1.28
N VAL A 143 -12.57 4.12 0.00
CA VAL A 143 -12.25 5.14 -1.00
C VAL A 143 -13.52 5.46 -1.77
N LYS A 144 -13.77 6.74 -1.99
CA LYS A 144 -14.89 7.23 -2.79
C LYS A 144 -14.39 8.23 -3.81
N ASP A 145 -14.53 7.85 -5.08
CA ASP A 145 -14.21 8.70 -6.24
C ASP A 145 -12.77 9.23 -6.23
N GLY A 146 -11.83 8.40 -5.78
CA GLY A 146 -10.40 8.70 -5.70
C GLY A 146 -9.93 9.30 -4.38
N LEU A 147 -10.83 9.59 -3.43
CA LEU A 147 -10.48 10.14 -2.12
C LEU A 147 -10.75 9.14 -1.01
N THR A 148 -9.90 9.11 0.02
CA THR A 148 -10.17 8.32 1.24
C THR A 148 -11.43 8.86 1.92
N ASP A 149 -12.41 7.98 2.14
CA ASP A 149 -13.74 8.33 2.63
C ASP A 149 -14.40 7.10 3.25
N GLY A 150 -14.75 7.17 4.54
CA GLY A 150 -15.23 6.04 5.32
C GLY A 150 -14.21 5.59 6.36
N VAL A 151 -14.22 4.30 6.72
CA VAL A 151 -13.28 3.74 7.71
C VAL A 151 -11.99 3.33 7.01
N GLY A 152 -10.86 3.62 7.64
CA GLY A 152 -9.55 3.20 7.15
C GLY A 152 -8.45 3.31 8.21
N LYS A 153 -7.25 2.99 7.75
CA LYS A 153 -6.00 3.05 8.49
C LYS A 153 -4.97 3.78 7.63
N TYR A 154 -4.25 4.71 8.24
CA TYR A 154 -3.11 5.38 7.61
C TYR A 154 -1.86 5.15 8.46
N ILE A 155 -0.75 4.85 7.80
CA ILE A 155 0.57 4.66 8.41
C ILE A 155 1.50 5.72 7.79
N TRP A 156 2.08 6.54 8.65
CA TRP A 156 3.12 7.51 8.30
C TRP A 156 4.51 6.87 8.42
N PRO A 157 5.55 7.52 7.87
CA PRO A 157 6.91 7.07 8.10
C PRO A 157 7.21 7.03 9.59
N ILE A 158 8.13 6.15 10.00
CA ILE A 158 8.55 5.99 11.41
C ILE A 158 7.43 5.33 12.29
N GLY A 159 6.35 4.83 11.68
CA GLY A 159 5.43 3.88 12.32
C GLY A 159 4.22 4.51 13.03
N ALA A 160 4.11 5.83 13.04
CA ALA A 160 2.90 6.51 13.49
C ALA A 160 1.69 6.07 12.63
N LYS A 161 0.53 5.91 13.25
CA LYS A 161 -0.67 5.43 12.55
C LYS A 161 -1.96 6.05 13.06
N TYR A 162 -2.95 6.12 12.19
CA TYR A 162 -4.30 6.54 12.52
C TYR A 162 -5.28 5.48 12.03
N GLU A 163 -6.18 5.05 12.91
CA GLU A 163 -7.23 4.08 12.62
C GLU A 163 -8.56 4.73 12.96
N GLY A 164 -9.42 4.95 11.97
CA GLY A 164 -10.66 5.68 12.21
C GLY A 164 -11.38 6.12 10.94
N LYS A 165 -12.23 7.11 11.11
CA LYS A 165 -13.00 7.69 10.02
C LYS A 165 -12.16 8.69 9.21
N PHE A 166 -12.41 8.72 7.91
CA PHE A 166 -11.84 9.59 6.90
C PHE A 166 -12.96 10.28 6.13
N ARG A 167 -12.70 11.49 5.66
CA ARG A 167 -13.61 12.22 4.78
C ARG A 167 -12.82 13.12 3.84
N LYS A 168 -13.09 13.03 2.54
CA LYS A 168 -12.44 13.85 1.50
C LYS A 168 -10.90 13.87 1.60
N GLY A 169 -10.27 12.72 1.85
CA GLY A 169 -8.81 12.60 1.80
C GLY A 169 -8.08 12.72 3.15
N GLY A 170 -8.75 13.06 4.24
CA GLY A 170 -8.11 13.25 5.55
C GLY A 170 -8.85 12.60 6.72
N PRO A 171 -8.17 12.39 7.87
CA PRO A 171 -8.79 11.97 9.13
C PRO A 171 -9.99 12.86 9.50
N HIS A 172 -11.09 12.25 9.92
CA HIS A 172 -12.31 12.95 10.28
C HIS A 172 -13.19 12.16 11.25
N GLY A 173 -13.61 12.77 12.35
CA GLY A 173 -14.50 12.12 13.33
C GLY A 173 -13.74 11.23 14.29
N VAL A 174 -14.41 10.23 14.84
CA VAL A 174 -13.84 9.33 15.85
C VAL A 174 -12.75 8.44 15.23
N GLY A 175 -11.63 8.32 15.96
CA GLY A 175 -10.54 7.43 15.61
C GLY A 175 -9.54 7.27 16.76
N LYS A 176 -8.48 6.53 16.48
CA LYS A 176 -7.34 6.28 17.36
C LYS A 176 -6.06 6.65 16.61
N PHE A 177 -5.29 7.58 17.17
CA PHE A 177 -3.94 7.87 16.71
C PHE A 177 -2.93 7.15 17.61
N THR A 178 -1.96 6.47 17.01
CA THR A 178 -0.81 5.89 17.70
C THR A 178 0.44 6.61 17.21
N PHE A 179 1.14 7.26 18.14
CA PHE A 179 2.41 7.90 17.90
C PHE A 179 3.49 6.88 17.57
N ALA A 180 4.60 7.32 16.98
CA ALA A 180 5.77 6.49 16.68
C ALA A 180 6.35 5.81 17.93
N ASP A 181 6.11 6.35 19.12
CA ASP A 181 6.52 5.78 20.39
C ASP A 181 5.60 4.67 20.93
N GLY A 182 4.53 4.34 20.21
CA GLY A 182 3.55 3.34 20.59
C GLY A 182 2.45 3.86 21.51
N THR A 183 2.57 5.09 22.05
CA THR A 183 1.47 5.69 22.81
C THR A 183 0.29 5.95 21.89
N ALA A 184 -0.92 5.70 22.39
CA ALA A 184 -2.13 5.84 21.61
C ALA A 184 -3.15 6.72 22.30
N GLN A 185 -3.87 7.49 21.51
CA GLN A 185 -4.95 8.32 21.97
C GLN A 185 -6.16 8.15 21.08
N GLU A 186 -7.32 8.04 21.72
CA GLU A 186 -8.61 8.14 21.05
C GLU A 186 -9.09 9.59 21.11
N GLY A 187 -10.00 9.94 20.20
CA GLY A 187 -10.54 11.29 20.14
C GLY A 187 -11.32 11.55 18.86
N THR A 188 -11.76 12.80 18.73
CA THR A 188 -12.35 13.32 17.50
C THR A 188 -11.29 14.07 16.72
N TYR A 189 -10.96 13.55 15.54
CA TYR A 189 -9.92 14.08 14.68
C TYR A 189 -10.50 14.84 13.50
N ARG A 190 -9.75 15.81 12.99
CA ARG A 190 -10.03 16.45 11.70
C ARG A 190 -8.72 16.80 11.00
N TYR A 191 -8.74 16.77 9.68
CA TYR A 191 -7.66 17.31 8.87
C TYR A 191 -7.86 18.81 8.60
N THR A 192 -6.76 19.56 8.55
CA THR A 192 -6.75 20.96 8.11
C THR A 192 -5.68 21.19 7.04
N GLU A 193 -6.06 21.87 5.97
CA GLU A 193 -5.11 22.31 4.91
C GLU A 193 -4.29 23.53 5.35
N ALA A 194 -4.85 24.36 6.23
CA ALA A 194 -4.18 25.51 6.82
C ALA A 194 -4.88 25.91 8.13
N LEU A 195 -4.11 26.06 9.20
CA LEU A 195 -4.53 26.61 10.48
C LEU A 195 -3.45 27.60 10.92
N SER A 196 -3.81 28.86 11.14
CA SER A 196 -2.90 29.82 11.77
C SER A 196 -2.69 29.42 13.23
N VAL A 197 -1.43 29.28 13.63
CA VAL A 197 -1.00 28.98 15.00
C VAL A 197 0.05 30.00 15.43
N PRO A 198 0.33 30.17 16.72
CA PRO A 198 1.42 31.04 17.15
C PRO A 198 2.74 30.64 16.46
N GLY A 199 3.37 31.59 15.77
CA GLY A 199 4.65 31.40 15.10
C GLY A 199 4.59 30.73 13.72
N GLY A 200 3.41 30.51 13.13
CA GLY A 200 3.32 30.01 11.75
C GLY A 200 1.96 29.47 11.29
N LYS A 201 2.01 28.61 10.27
CA LYS A 201 0.85 27.93 9.69
C LYS A 201 0.99 26.42 9.79
N TYR A 202 -0.01 25.77 10.35
CA TYR A 202 -0.09 24.33 10.50
C TYR A 202 -0.98 23.70 9.42
N LYS A 203 -0.52 22.57 8.85
CA LYS A 203 -1.28 21.69 7.97
C LYS A 203 -1.14 20.26 8.48
N GLY A 204 -2.25 19.58 8.74
CA GLY A 204 -2.19 18.23 9.28
C GLY A 204 -3.39 17.87 10.11
N MET A 205 -3.19 16.91 11.01
CA MET A 205 -4.24 16.39 11.86
C MET A 205 -4.45 17.26 13.10
N LEU A 206 -5.71 17.38 13.51
CA LEU A 206 -6.12 18.10 14.69
C LEU A 206 -6.92 17.18 15.58
N LYS A 207 -6.73 17.31 16.89
CA LYS A 207 -7.57 16.70 17.92
C LYS A 207 -8.16 17.85 18.74
N ASP A 208 -9.49 17.86 18.87
CA ASP A 208 -10.23 18.90 19.61
C ASP A 208 -9.85 20.33 19.19
N GLY A 209 -9.57 20.50 17.88
CA GLY A 209 -9.25 21.79 17.28
C GLY A 209 -7.77 22.20 17.30
N GLN A 210 -6.90 21.46 18.00
CA GLN A 210 -5.48 21.78 18.16
C GLN A 210 -4.57 20.84 17.34
N PRO A 211 -3.39 21.30 16.88
CA PRO A 211 -2.37 20.45 16.24
C PRO A 211 -2.13 19.16 17.02
N HIS A 212 -2.32 18.01 16.36
CA HIS A 212 -2.17 16.71 16.99
C HIS A 212 -1.87 15.61 15.97
N GLY A 213 -1.03 14.65 16.33
CA GLY A 213 -0.51 13.62 15.45
C GLY A 213 0.31 14.19 14.28
N HIS A 214 0.31 13.53 13.13
CA HIS A 214 1.23 13.92 12.05
C HIS A 214 0.79 15.21 11.32
N GLY A 215 1.75 16.10 11.06
CA GLY A 215 1.52 17.33 10.30
C GLY A 215 2.79 18.09 9.95
N ARG A 216 2.59 19.26 9.35
CA ARG A 216 3.61 20.23 8.96
C ARG A 216 3.32 21.57 9.59
N LEU A 217 4.33 22.19 10.18
CA LEU A 217 4.32 23.59 10.62
C LEU A 217 5.32 24.38 9.76
N THR A 218 4.82 25.36 9.01
CA THR A 218 5.65 26.36 8.34
C THR A 218 5.72 27.58 9.25
N ARG A 219 6.91 27.87 9.79
CA ARG A 219 7.14 29.01 10.68
C ARG A 219 7.15 30.33 9.91
N ASP A 220 7.00 31.43 10.63
CA ASP A 220 7.01 32.78 10.06
C ASP A 220 8.35 33.15 9.40
N ASP A 221 9.46 32.55 9.85
CA ASP A 221 10.80 32.67 9.24
C ASP A 221 10.97 31.80 7.97
N GLY A 222 9.93 31.06 7.57
CA GLY A 222 9.94 30.16 6.43
C GLY A 222 10.49 28.77 6.72
N THR A 223 11.01 28.50 7.92
CA THR A 223 11.47 27.15 8.30
C THR A 223 10.30 26.21 8.47
N GLU A 224 10.50 24.93 8.11
CA GLU A 224 9.45 23.92 8.21
C GLU A 224 9.80 22.84 9.23
N TYR A 225 8.82 22.46 10.02
CA TYR A 225 8.85 21.25 10.84
C TYR A 225 7.85 20.24 10.26
N TYR A 226 8.30 19.02 10.06
CA TYR A 226 7.50 17.87 9.67
C TYR A 226 7.59 16.82 10.77
N GLY A 227 6.45 16.37 11.28
CA GLY A 227 6.47 15.36 12.32
C GLY A 227 5.19 15.28 13.12
N GLU A 228 5.33 14.75 14.33
CA GLU A 228 4.22 14.52 15.24
C GLU A 228 3.98 15.74 16.14
N PHE A 229 2.72 16.01 16.43
CA PHE A 229 2.28 17.05 17.32
C PHE A 229 1.48 16.43 18.45
N LYS A 230 1.63 16.97 19.66
CA LYS A 230 0.80 16.59 20.80
C LYS A 230 0.39 17.85 21.52
N ASP A 231 -0.92 17.98 21.75
CA ASP A 231 -1.52 19.09 22.49
C ASP A 231 -1.05 20.47 21.99
N GLY A 232 -1.03 20.63 20.66
CA GLY A 232 -0.66 21.88 19.99
C GLY A 232 0.84 22.08 19.74
N GLN A 233 1.71 21.23 20.30
CA GLN A 233 3.16 21.40 20.21
C GLN A 233 3.83 20.32 19.34
N PRO A 234 4.87 20.66 18.57
CA PRO A 234 5.66 19.67 17.86
C PRO A 234 6.45 18.80 18.84
N LEU A 235 6.48 17.49 18.62
CA LEU A 235 7.35 16.58 19.35
C LEU A 235 8.77 16.70 18.76
N VAL A 236 9.80 16.85 19.59
CA VAL A 236 11.18 16.94 19.09
C VAL A 236 11.47 15.67 18.29
N ALA A 237 11.95 15.83 17.05
CA ALA A 237 12.30 14.70 16.20
C ALA A 237 13.25 13.79 16.97
N ARG A 238 12.86 12.52 17.14
CA ARG A 238 13.77 11.53 17.71
C ARG A 238 14.95 11.42 16.75
N ALA A 239 16.15 11.74 17.24
CA ALA A 239 17.35 11.28 16.57
C ALA A 239 17.29 9.74 16.51
N PRO A 240 17.69 9.13 15.38
CA PRO A 240 17.70 7.68 15.23
C PRO A 240 18.51 6.97 16.32
#